data_AF-A0A5J5F3U1-F1
#
_entry.id   AF-A0A5J5F3U1-F1
#
_cell.length_a   1.000
_cell.length_b   1.000
_cell.length_c   1.000
_cell.angle_alpha   90.00
_cell.angle_beta   90.00
_cell.angle_gamma   90.00
#
_symmetry.space_group_name_H-M   'P 1'
#
loop_
_entity.id
_entity.type
_entity.pdbx_description
1 polymer ?
#
loop_
_entity_poly.entity_id
_entity_poly.type
_entity_poly.pdbx_seq_one_letter_code
_entity_poly.pdbx_strand_id
1 'polypeptide(L)'
;MPETIRADAYLIRHAATGQVLHMSGNESRVTCEPRDENSPNAREKQTWWIEPIPEHEVGEKDDALYTITNIAYEQSFDAQQLAKQKGNIKMYKSHGAPWQLWKIVRITDRKDGEFYQILSLSCGLAIDKVTQAKGAPVHFWEPCTENSNQVWELVIPICSIPVGWHHIKNVATGHILKHTYPSSPVRLGPQTFNTVSSNHYQTWGTQWAIIQGHEYSGNTSQWTFEIRNRLSGGYLRCVHEPSQQLGPFAGKGVNAWQTTPDCSKLWTFDLDGRKKWKIVDEATGCLLAEDPQTGTPVCCSKGPDRWKSWCFVPVADLDAEVKQEKNNAPPNYMA
;
A
#
# COMPACT_ATOMS: atom_id res chain seq x y z
N MET A 1 -9.54 -25.66 -3.02
CA MET A 1 -10.02 -24.28 -2.81
C MET A 1 -9.35 -23.41 -3.85
N PRO A 2 -10.07 -22.47 -4.49
CA PRO A 2 -9.45 -21.54 -5.44
C PRO A 2 -8.31 -20.80 -4.74
N GLU A 3 -7.21 -20.63 -5.45
CA GLU A 3 -6.03 -19.92 -4.95
C GLU A 3 -6.40 -18.44 -4.77
N THR A 4 -6.38 -17.96 -3.52
CA THR A 4 -6.68 -16.57 -3.20
C THR A 4 -5.50 -15.68 -3.58
N ILE A 5 -5.78 -14.56 -4.26
CA ILE A 5 -4.76 -13.56 -4.54
C ILE A 5 -4.30 -12.96 -3.20
N ARG A 6 -2.99 -13.01 -2.96
CA ARG A 6 -2.38 -12.47 -1.76
C ARG A 6 -2.52 -10.95 -1.72
N ALA A 7 -2.71 -10.38 -0.52
CA ALA A 7 -2.71 -8.94 -0.34
C ALA A 7 -1.34 -8.34 -0.74
N ASP A 8 -1.27 -7.55 -1.79
CA ASP A 8 0.01 -6.96 -2.23
C ASP A 8 -0.19 -5.80 -3.21
N ALA A 9 0.91 -5.15 -3.57
CA ALA A 9 0.98 -4.21 -4.68
C ALA A 9 1.18 -4.95 -6.01
N TYR A 10 0.37 -4.61 -7.01
CA TYR A 10 0.41 -5.19 -8.34
C TYR A 10 0.37 -4.11 -9.43
N LEU A 11 1.01 -4.40 -10.55
CA LEU A 11 0.66 -3.86 -11.84
C LEU A 11 -0.44 -4.74 -12.43
N ILE A 12 -1.55 -4.14 -12.85
CA ILE A 12 -2.61 -4.86 -13.57
C ILE A 12 -2.31 -4.69 -15.06
N ARG A 13 -1.70 -5.71 -15.67
CA ARG A 13 -1.15 -5.66 -17.02
C ARG A 13 -2.12 -6.31 -18.01
N HIS A 14 -2.43 -5.62 -19.10
CA HIS A 14 -3.25 -6.14 -20.19
C HIS A 14 -2.49 -7.18 -21.00
N ALA A 15 -2.94 -8.43 -20.97
CA ALA A 15 -2.19 -9.56 -21.52
C ALA A 15 -1.80 -9.38 -22.99
N ALA A 16 -2.72 -8.85 -23.82
CA ALA A 16 -2.45 -8.73 -25.25
C ALA A 16 -1.51 -7.56 -25.64
N THR A 17 -1.35 -6.54 -24.78
CA THR A 17 -0.60 -5.32 -25.15
C THR A 17 0.56 -4.99 -24.23
N GLY A 18 0.68 -5.66 -23.08
CA GLY A 18 1.68 -5.35 -22.05
C GLY A 18 1.49 -4.00 -21.35
N GLN A 19 0.49 -3.21 -21.74
CA GLN A 19 0.13 -1.95 -21.08
C GLN A 19 -0.48 -2.23 -19.70
N VAL A 20 -0.36 -1.27 -18.79
CA VAL A 20 -0.82 -1.40 -17.40
C VAL A 20 -1.93 -0.39 -17.10
N LEU A 21 -2.81 -0.74 -16.18
CA LEU A 21 -3.82 0.19 -15.66
C LEU A 21 -3.13 1.39 -15.00
N HIS A 22 -3.54 2.58 -15.39
CA HIS A 22 -2.97 3.86 -14.98
C HIS A 22 -4.07 4.81 -14.51
N MET A 23 -3.88 5.43 -13.35
CA MET A 23 -4.78 6.46 -12.85
C MET A 23 -4.31 7.85 -13.26
N SER A 24 -5.10 8.51 -14.12
CA SER A 24 -4.80 9.86 -14.61
C SER A 24 -5.22 10.93 -13.59
N GLY A 25 -4.30 11.86 -13.31
CA GLY A 25 -4.25 12.55 -12.01
C GLY A 25 -5.34 13.54 -11.65
N ASN A 26 -6.30 13.82 -12.52
CA ASN A 26 -7.34 14.82 -12.27
C ASN A 26 -8.78 14.32 -12.49
N GLU A 27 -9.00 13.20 -13.19
CA GLU A 27 -10.33 12.87 -13.70
C GLU A 27 -10.98 11.63 -13.05
N SER A 28 -10.37 11.04 -12.01
CA SER A 28 -10.83 9.75 -11.47
C SER A 28 -10.99 8.68 -12.57
N ARG A 29 -10.23 8.81 -13.66
CA ARG A 29 -10.32 7.96 -14.84
C ARG A 29 -9.12 7.01 -14.89
N VAL A 30 -9.44 5.77 -15.26
CA VAL A 30 -8.47 4.70 -15.46
C VAL A 30 -8.26 4.52 -16.97
N THR A 31 -7.00 4.56 -17.38
CA THR A 31 -6.56 4.28 -18.75
C THR A 31 -5.57 3.13 -18.77
N CYS A 32 -5.25 2.61 -19.94
CA CYS A 32 -4.14 1.68 -20.15
C CYS A 32 -2.96 2.41 -20.78
N GLU A 33 -1.84 2.47 -20.07
CA GLU A 33 -0.61 3.14 -20.53
C GLU A 33 0.57 2.15 -20.59
N PRO A 34 1.61 2.40 -21.40
CA PRO A 34 2.88 1.70 -21.25
C PRO A 34 3.40 1.83 -19.82
N ARG A 35 4.05 0.78 -19.34
CA ARG A 35 4.73 0.80 -18.04
C ARG A 35 5.77 1.92 -18.01
N ASP A 36 5.66 2.82 -17.05
CA ASP A 36 6.67 3.85 -16.80
C ASP A 36 7.59 3.37 -15.67
N GLU A 37 8.82 2.97 -16.02
CA GLU A 37 9.80 2.46 -15.07
C GLU A 37 10.68 3.57 -14.47
N ASN A 38 10.68 4.76 -15.09
CA ASN A 38 11.68 5.79 -14.80
C ASN A 38 11.13 6.92 -13.93
N SER A 39 9.81 7.15 -13.93
CA SER A 39 9.15 8.16 -13.11
C SER A 39 8.47 7.52 -11.90
N PRO A 40 8.93 7.76 -10.65
CA PRO A 40 8.27 7.20 -9.47
C PRO A 40 6.80 7.64 -9.35
N ASN A 41 6.46 8.82 -9.87
CA ASN A 41 5.11 9.40 -9.84
C ASN A 41 4.19 8.61 -10.77
N ALA A 42 4.69 8.32 -11.98
CA ALA A 42 3.97 7.50 -12.94
C ALA A 42 3.83 6.05 -12.45
N ARG A 43 4.87 5.51 -11.80
CA ARG A 43 4.87 4.17 -11.20
C ARG A 43 3.76 4.03 -10.17
N GLU A 44 3.60 4.96 -9.23
CA GLU A 44 2.58 4.87 -8.18
C GLU A 44 1.16 5.00 -8.74
N LYS A 45 0.98 5.79 -9.81
CA LYS A 45 -0.28 5.85 -10.58
C LYS A 45 -0.61 4.55 -11.31
N GLN A 46 0.39 3.71 -11.57
CA GLN A 46 0.24 2.40 -12.22
C GLN A 46 0.20 1.24 -11.23
N THR A 47 0.38 1.50 -9.94
CA THR A 47 0.44 0.47 -8.90
C THR A 47 -0.86 0.41 -8.12
N TRP A 48 -1.35 -0.81 -7.90
CA TRP A 48 -2.64 -1.10 -7.29
C TRP A 48 -2.45 -2.06 -6.11
N TRP A 49 -2.92 -1.67 -4.93
CA TRP A 49 -3.08 -2.60 -3.81
C TRP A 49 -4.31 -3.47 -4.05
N ILE A 50 -4.11 -4.78 -4.11
CA ILE A 50 -5.19 -5.75 -4.16
C ILE A 50 -5.22 -6.44 -2.81
N GLU A 51 -6.38 -6.46 -2.15
CA GLU A 51 -6.53 -7.06 -0.83
C GLU A 51 -7.81 -7.89 -0.75
N PRO A 52 -7.73 -9.16 -0.32
CA PRO A 52 -8.90 -9.98 -0.10
C PRO A 52 -9.69 -9.49 1.11
N ILE A 53 -11.01 -9.41 0.96
CA ILE A 53 -11.95 -9.18 2.06
C ILE A 53 -12.11 -10.49 2.83
N PRO A 54 -11.95 -10.49 4.17
CA PRO A 54 -12.11 -11.70 4.97
C PRO A 54 -13.51 -12.34 4.80
N GLU A 55 -13.56 -13.68 4.65
CA GLU A 55 -14.81 -14.44 4.40
C GLU A 55 -15.93 -14.18 5.42
N HIS A 56 -15.56 -13.93 6.68
CA HIS A 56 -16.53 -13.66 7.76
C HIS A 56 -17.27 -12.34 7.60
N GLU A 57 -16.79 -11.42 6.75
CA GLU A 57 -17.42 -10.13 6.51
C GLU A 57 -18.48 -10.19 5.39
N VAL A 58 -18.44 -11.19 4.50
CA VAL A 58 -19.25 -11.17 3.27
C VAL A 58 -20.25 -12.32 3.12
N GLY A 59 -20.19 -13.36 3.95
CA GLY A 59 -21.21 -14.41 4.01
C GLY A 59 -21.34 -15.33 2.79
N GLU A 60 -20.63 -15.05 1.69
CA GLU A 60 -20.48 -15.95 0.53
C GLU A 60 -19.26 -16.87 0.72
N LYS A 61 -19.45 -18.18 0.54
CA LYS A 61 -18.42 -19.20 0.79
C LYS A 61 -17.57 -19.57 -0.42
N ASP A 62 -17.95 -19.16 -1.62
CA ASP A 62 -17.41 -19.80 -2.83
C ASP A 62 -16.38 -18.96 -3.58
N ASP A 63 -16.44 -17.62 -3.48
CA ASP A 63 -15.49 -16.71 -4.16
C ASP A 63 -14.87 -15.71 -3.18
N ALA A 64 -13.55 -15.61 -3.20
CA ALA A 64 -12.86 -14.52 -2.51
C ALA A 64 -13.19 -13.18 -3.19
N LEU A 65 -13.51 -12.16 -2.37
CA LEU A 65 -13.75 -10.80 -2.82
C LEU A 65 -12.55 -9.93 -2.53
N TYR A 66 -12.34 -8.91 -3.35
CA TYR A 66 -11.16 -8.06 -3.27
C TYR A 66 -11.54 -6.59 -3.32
N THR A 67 -10.74 -5.77 -2.63
CA THR A 67 -10.62 -4.34 -2.96
C THR A 67 -9.42 -4.13 -3.86
N ILE A 68 -9.54 -3.15 -4.75
CA ILE A 68 -8.46 -2.75 -5.66
C ILE A 68 -8.28 -1.24 -5.51
N THR A 69 -7.19 -0.83 -4.87
CA THR A 69 -6.93 0.56 -4.47
C THR A 69 -5.67 1.08 -5.14
N ASN A 70 -5.75 2.23 -5.83
CA ASN A 70 -4.58 2.90 -6.38
C ASN A 70 -3.68 3.43 -5.26
N ILE A 71 -2.37 3.21 -5.36
CA ILE A 71 -1.41 3.62 -4.32
C ILE A 71 -1.23 5.14 -4.27
N ALA A 72 -1.10 5.81 -5.42
CA ALA A 72 -0.83 7.25 -5.47
C ALA A 72 -1.97 8.08 -4.84
N TYR A 73 -3.23 7.66 -5.09
CA TYR A 73 -4.40 8.46 -4.74
C TYR A 73 -5.26 7.86 -3.62
N GLU A 74 -4.98 6.63 -3.18
CA GLU A 74 -5.79 5.87 -2.22
C GLU A 74 -7.28 5.80 -2.59
N GLN A 75 -7.56 5.78 -3.88
CA GLN A 75 -8.91 5.61 -4.41
C GLN A 75 -9.08 4.17 -4.86
N SER A 76 -10.26 3.60 -4.65
CA SER A 76 -10.62 2.26 -5.09
C SER A 76 -11.34 2.31 -6.44
N PHE A 77 -11.20 1.23 -7.22
CA PHE A 77 -12.08 1.02 -8.37
C PHE A 77 -13.54 1.04 -7.91
N ASP A 78 -14.37 1.74 -8.68
CA ASP A 78 -15.78 1.94 -8.39
C ASP A 78 -16.60 1.68 -9.66
N ALA A 79 -17.36 0.59 -9.62
CA ALA A 79 -18.35 0.25 -10.63
C ALA A 79 -19.65 1.01 -10.35
N GLN A 80 -19.65 2.31 -10.69
CA GLN A 80 -20.73 3.26 -10.41
C GLN A 80 -22.12 2.61 -10.41
N GLN A 81 -22.87 2.85 -9.33
CA GLN A 81 -24.12 2.21 -8.91
C GLN A 81 -25.26 2.08 -9.94
N LEU A 82 -25.12 2.67 -11.14
CA LEU A 82 -26.10 2.57 -12.21
C LEU A 82 -26.01 1.18 -12.86
N ALA A 83 -26.73 0.25 -12.24
CA ALA A 83 -26.93 -1.12 -12.69
C ALA A 83 -27.11 -1.18 -14.23
N LYS A 84 -26.20 -1.91 -14.88
CA LYS A 84 -26.26 -2.33 -16.30
C LYS A 84 -25.80 -1.32 -17.36
N GLN A 85 -25.33 -0.12 -17.02
CA GLN A 85 -24.72 0.72 -18.04
C GLN A 85 -23.23 0.38 -18.21
N LYS A 86 -22.89 -0.09 -19.42
CA LYS A 86 -21.51 -0.09 -19.93
C LYS A 86 -20.97 1.33 -19.81
N GLY A 87 -19.81 1.47 -19.19
CA GLY A 87 -19.28 2.79 -18.87
C GLY A 87 -17.90 2.74 -18.24
N ASN A 88 -17.28 3.91 -18.15
CA ASN A 88 -15.92 4.06 -17.66
C ASN A 88 -15.81 3.66 -16.19
N ILE A 89 -14.66 3.06 -15.85
CA ILE A 89 -14.29 2.83 -14.45
C ILE A 89 -14.00 4.19 -13.81
N LYS A 90 -14.60 4.43 -12.64
CA LYS A 90 -14.31 5.59 -11.82
C LYS A 90 -13.50 5.21 -10.60
N MET A 91 -12.85 6.21 -10.04
CA MET A 91 -12.04 6.11 -8.83
C MET A 91 -12.65 6.99 -7.74
N TYR A 92 -12.96 6.40 -6.59
CA TYR A 92 -13.44 7.12 -5.42
C TYR A 92 -12.74 6.65 -4.17
N LYS A 93 -12.82 7.45 -3.09
CA LYS A 93 -12.30 7.03 -1.79
C LYS A 93 -12.95 5.72 -1.37
N SER A 94 -12.12 4.78 -0.92
CA SER A 94 -12.60 3.49 -0.43
C SER A 94 -13.51 3.67 0.79
N HIS A 95 -14.69 3.06 0.75
CA HIS A 95 -15.63 3.02 1.88
C HIS A 95 -16.34 1.66 1.98
N GLY A 96 -15.82 0.63 1.29
CA GLY A 96 -16.27 -0.76 1.41
C GLY A 96 -17.64 -1.05 0.80
N ALA A 97 -18.16 -0.16 -0.05
CA ALA A 97 -19.45 -0.40 -0.69
C ALA A 97 -19.35 -1.56 -1.70
N PRO A 98 -20.44 -2.32 -1.95
CA PRO A 98 -20.42 -3.48 -2.85
C PRO A 98 -19.92 -3.19 -4.27
N TRP A 99 -20.12 -1.97 -4.77
CA TRP A 99 -19.63 -1.54 -6.09
C TRP A 99 -18.13 -1.19 -6.12
N GLN A 100 -17.45 -1.26 -4.98
CA GLN A 100 -16.00 -1.18 -4.86
C GLN A 100 -15.35 -2.54 -4.59
N LEU A 101 -16.16 -3.62 -4.61
CA LEU A 101 -15.71 -4.99 -4.41
C LEU A 101 -15.66 -5.75 -5.74
N TRP A 102 -14.64 -6.60 -5.86
CA TRP A 102 -14.28 -7.26 -7.10
C TRP A 102 -14.09 -8.75 -6.89
N LYS A 103 -14.50 -9.56 -7.87
CA LYS A 103 -14.07 -10.95 -8.01
C LYS A 103 -12.90 -10.99 -8.98
N ILE A 104 -11.81 -11.64 -8.62
CA ILE A 104 -10.66 -11.87 -9.49
C ILE A 104 -10.63 -13.36 -9.82
N VAL A 105 -11.01 -13.70 -11.04
CA VAL A 105 -11.23 -15.08 -11.48
C VAL A 105 -10.10 -15.51 -12.39
N ARG A 106 -9.39 -16.57 -12.02
CA ARG A 106 -8.33 -17.17 -12.84
C ARG A 106 -8.92 -17.79 -14.11
N ILE A 107 -8.33 -17.49 -15.26
CA ILE A 107 -8.68 -18.10 -16.56
C ILE A 107 -7.84 -19.38 -16.71
N THR A 108 -8.47 -20.54 -16.55
CA THR A 108 -7.79 -21.84 -16.52
C THR A 108 -7.43 -22.42 -17.89
N ASP A 109 -8.09 -21.94 -18.95
CA ASP A 109 -7.95 -22.54 -20.29
C ASP A 109 -6.67 -22.10 -21.02
N ARG A 110 -5.93 -21.15 -20.44
CA ARG A 110 -4.67 -20.62 -20.97
C ARG A 110 -3.48 -21.32 -20.30
N LYS A 111 -2.54 -21.80 -21.12
CA LYS A 111 -1.35 -22.57 -20.66
C LYS A 111 -0.09 -21.73 -20.50
N ASP A 112 -0.13 -20.49 -20.98
CA ASP A 112 1.03 -19.60 -21.16
C ASP A 112 1.27 -18.66 -19.96
N GLY A 113 0.50 -18.78 -18.88
CA GLY A 113 0.69 -17.97 -17.69
C GLY A 113 -0.53 -17.94 -16.78
N GLU A 114 -0.46 -17.10 -15.75
CA GLU A 114 -1.59 -16.84 -14.87
C GLU A 114 -2.34 -15.59 -15.34
N PHE A 115 -3.52 -15.82 -15.91
CA PHE A 115 -4.38 -14.77 -16.41
C PHE A 115 -5.68 -14.71 -15.63
N TYR A 116 -6.26 -13.52 -15.58
CA TYR A 116 -7.40 -13.21 -14.74
C TYR A 116 -8.44 -12.39 -15.50
N GLN A 117 -9.71 -12.62 -15.18
CA GLN A 117 -10.77 -11.65 -15.37
C GLN A 117 -11.06 -10.95 -14.04
N ILE A 118 -11.33 -9.66 -14.10
CA ILE A 118 -11.68 -8.85 -12.92
C ILE A 118 -13.14 -8.41 -13.08
N LEU A 119 -14.01 -8.92 -12.22
CA LEU A 119 -15.47 -8.75 -12.30
C LEU A 119 -15.96 -7.87 -11.15
N SER A 120 -16.82 -6.92 -11.46
CA SER A 120 -17.51 -6.13 -10.43
C SER A 120 -18.52 -7.00 -9.69
N LEU A 121 -18.51 -6.95 -8.35
CA LEU A 121 -19.52 -7.64 -7.54
C LEU A 121 -20.92 -7.07 -7.76
N SER A 122 -21.05 -5.75 -7.93
CA SER A 122 -22.36 -5.08 -7.97
C SER A 122 -23.14 -5.30 -9.28
N CYS A 123 -22.44 -5.49 -10.40
CA CYS A 123 -23.07 -5.59 -11.71
C CYS A 123 -22.65 -6.82 -12.53
N GLY A 124 -21.67 -7.60 -12.05
CA GLY A 124 -21.16 -8.79 -12.74
C GLY A 124 -20.40 -8.51 -14.03
N LEU A 125 -20.16 -7.23 -14.39
CA LEU A 125 -19.42 -6.85 -15.58
C LEU A 125 -17.91 -6.95 -15.36
N ALA A 126 -17.17 -7.25 -16.43
CA ALA A 126 -15.72 -7.36 -16.42
C ALA A 126 -15.04 -6.02 -16.73
N ILE A 127 -13.86 -5.80 -16.16
CA ILE A 127 -12.92 -4.75 -16.59
C ILE A 127 -12.45 -5.06 -18.01
N ASP A 128 -12.71 -4.13 -18.93
CA ASP A 128 -12.44 -4.26 -20.37
C ASP A 128 -11.66 -3.04 -20.88
N LYS A 129 -10.62 -3.30 -21.68
CA LYS A 129 -9.88 -2.26 -22.39
C LYS A 129 -10.53 -2.00 -23.75
N VAL A 130 -11.09 -0.80 -23.94
CA VAL A 130 -11.94 -0.50 -25.12
C VAL A 130 -11.25 -0.76 -26.46
N THR A 131 -9.97 -0.40 -26.57
CA THR A 131 -9.15 -0.65 -27.77
C THR A 131 -7.74 -1.06 -27.38
N GLN A 132 -6.97 -1.60 -28.32
CA GLN A 132 -5.57 -1.94 -28.05
C GLN A 132 -4.63 -0.72 -28.04
N ALA A 133 -5.12 0.48 -28.37
CA ALA A 133 -4.30 1.69 -28.42
C ALA A 133 -3.75 2.10 -27.05
N LYS A 134 -2.64 2.85 -27.07
CA LYS A 134 -2.10 3.54 -25.88
C LYS A 134 -3.09 4.59 -25.37
N GLY A 135 -3.22 4.68 -24.05
CA GLY A 135 -4.13 5.60 -23.38
C GLY A 135 -5.60 5.25 -23.57
N ALA A 136 -5.90 4.05 -24.06
CA ALA A 136 -7.27 3.60 -24.22
C ALA A 136 -8.00 3.65 -22.87
N PRO A 137 -9.24 4.15 -22.83
CA PRO A 137 -10.03 4.11 -21.62
C PRO A 137 -10.32 2.67 -21.21
N VAL A 138 -10.59 2.50 -19.92
CA VAL A 138 -11.01 1.23 -19.34
C VAL A 138 -12.45 1.37 -18.87
N HIS A 139 -13.28 0.40 -19.25
CA HIS A 139 -14.73 0.41 -19.00
C HIS A 139 -15.21 -0.95 -18.48
N PHE A 140 -16.50 -1.05 -18.22
CA PHE A 140 -17.19 -2.29 -17.92
C PHE A 140 -17.85 -2.88 -19.16
N TRP A 141 -17.71 -4.19 -19.36
CA TRP A 141 -18.36 -4.90 -20.45
C TRP A 141 -18.86 -6.28 -20.00
N GLU A 142 -19.71 -6.94 -20.81
CA GLU A 142 -20.12 -8.31 -20.50
C GLU A 142 -18.88 -9.23 -20.44
N PRO A 143 -18.76 -10.07 -19.39
CA PRO A 143 -17.64 -10.98 -19.25
C PRO A 143 -17.54 -11.96 -20.42
N CYS A 144 -16.35 -12.09 -20.99
CA CYS A 144 -16.04 -13.05 -22.04
C CYS A 144 -14.57 -13.46 -21.93
N THR A 145 -14.30 -14.70 -21.52
CA THR A 145 -12.94 -15.22 -21.27
C THR A 145 -12.09 -15.31 -22.55
N GLU A 146 -12.74 -15.40 -23.71
CA GLU A 146 -12.10 -15.39 -25.02
C GLU A 146 -11.76 -13.96 -25.51
N ASN A 147 -12.39 -12.93 -24.93
CA ASN A 147 -12.12 -11.54 -25.29
C ASN A 147 -10.79 -11.08 -24.69
N SER A 148 -9.76 -10.96 -25.54
CA SER A 148 -8.42 -10.52 -25.15
C SER A 148 -8.37 -9.15 -24.47
N ASN A 149 -9.42 -8.31 -24.60
CA ASN A 149 -9.52 -7.01 -23.93
C ASN A 149 -9.86 -7.10 -22.44
N GLN A 150 -10.27 -8.28 -21.97
CA GLN A 150 -10.66 -8.55 -20.57
C GLN A 150 -9.70 -9.48 -19.85
N VAL A 151 -8.53 -9.73 -20.45
CA VAL A 151 -7.54 -10.66 -19.94
C VAL A 151 -6.38 -9.89 -19.33
N TRP A 152 -6.20 -10.08 -18.04
CA TRP A 152 -5.25 -9.33 -17.23
C TRP A 152 -4.25 -10.26 -16.55
N GLU A 153 -3.05 -9.75 -16.35
CA GLU A 153 -2.02 -10.37 -15.51
C GLU A 153 -1.82 -9.50 -14.27
N LEU A 154 -1.59 -10.13 -13.13
CA LEU A 154 -1.22 -9.46 -11.89
C LEU A 154 0.28 -9.59 -11.69
N VAL A 155 1.03 -8.51 -11.90
CA VAL A 155 2.50 -8.53 -11.89
C VAL A 155 3.01 -7.77 -10.68
N ILE A 156 3.85 -8.41 -9.85
CA ILE A 156 4.49 -7.74 -8.71
C ILE A 156 5.50 -6.70 -9.26
N PRO A 157 5.38 -5.41 -8.89
CA PRO A 157 6.27 -4.37 -9.37
C PRO A 157 7.67 -4.51 -8.75
N ILE A 158 8.69 -4.69 -9.60
CA ILE A 158 10.10 -4.62 -9.18
C ILE A 158 10.49 -3.15 -9.10
N CYS A 159 10.76 -2.66 -7.89
CA CYS A 159 11.08 -1.25 -7.63
C CYS A 159 12.18 -1.11 -6.57
N SER A 160 12.98 -0.03 -6.68
CA SER A 160 14.06 0.24 -5.71
C SER A 160 13.54 0.68 -4.35
N ILE A 161 12.37 1.32 -4.32
CA ILE A 161 11.67 1.73 -3.11
C ILE A 161 10.35 0.96 -3.09
N PRO A 162 10.06 0.18 -2.04
CA PRO A 162 8.86 -0.62 -1.99
C PRO A 162 7.59 0.21 -2.13
N VAL A 163 6.60 -0.34 -2.83
CA VAL A 163 5.30 0.30 -3.11
C VAL A 163 4.16 -0.50 -2.48
N GLY A 164 3.12 0.19 -2.03
CA GLY A 164 2.03 -0.44 -1.28
C GLY A 164 2.16 -0.28 0.23
N TRP A 165 1.38 -1.06 0.97
CA TRP A 165 1.33 -0.99 2.42
C TRP A 165 2.40 -1.89 3.05
N HIS A 166 3.16 -1.31 3.98
CA HIS A 166 4.26 -1.97 4.66
C HIS A 166 4.22 -1.75 6.17
N HIS A 167 4.84 -2.68 6.88
CA HIS A 167 5.33 -2.44 8.22
C HIS A 167 6.73 -1.83 8.15
N ILE A 168 6.96 -0.77 8.92
CA ILE A 168 8.28 -0.15 9.07
C ILE A 168 8.91 -0.71 10.35
N LYS A 169 9.87 -1.61 10.19
CA LYS A 169 10.46 -2.39 11.28
C LYS A 169 11.87 -1.91 11.60
N ASN A 170 12.15 -1.61 12.87
CA ASN A 170 13.49 -1.27 13.32
C ASN A 170 14.38 -2.52 13.29
N VAL A 171 15.59 -2.40 12.74
CA VAL A 171 16.50 -3.54 12.57
C VAL A 171 17.10 -4.02 13.90
N ALA A 172 17.30 -3.11 14.86
CA ALA A 172 17.95 -3.44 16.14
C ALA A 172 17.02 -4.17 17.11
N THR A 173 15.75 -3.76 17.18
CA THR A 173 14.76 -4.29 18.13
C THR A 173 13.73 -5.21 17.52
N GLY A 174 13.53 -5.10 16.20
CA GLY A 174 12.39 -5.70 15.53
C GLY A 174 11.06 -4.98 15.77
N HIS A 175 11.04 -3.88 16.53
CA HIS A 175 9.81 -3.12 16.78
C HIS A 175 9.25 -2.50 15.50
N ILE A 176 7.93 -2.36 15.44
CA ILE A 176 7.22 -1.84 14.27
C ILE A 176 6.63 -0.47 14.60
N LEU A 177 6.75 0.45 13.64
CA LEU A 177 6.14 1.77 13.72
C LEU A 177 4.61 1.66 13.75
N LYS A 178 4.00 2.22 14.78
CA LYS A 178 2.58 2.12 15.06
C LYS A 178 1.96 3.49 15.33
N HIS A 179 0.85 3.75 14.66
CA HIS A 179 -0.04 4.85 14.95
C HIS A 179 -1.35 4.32 15.52
N THR A 180 -1.85 4.98 16.56
CA THR A 180 -3.14 4.63 17.18
C THR A 180 -4.03 5.85 17.15
N TYR A 181 -5.23 5.73 16.60
CA TYR A 181 -6.22 6.79 16.68
C TYR A 181 -6.82 6.81 18.10
N PRO A 182 -6.95 7.97 18.79
CA PRO A 182 -6.56 9.33 18.40
C PRO A 182 -5.19 9.77 18.97
N SER A 183 -4.40 8.88 19.56
CA SER A 183 -3.18 9.26 20.29
C SER A 183 -2.01 9.59 19.36
N SER A 184 -1.75 10.88 19.20
CA SER A 184 -0.39 11.39 19.02
C SER A 184 0.33 11.32 20.38
N PRO A 185 1.60 10.87 20.46
CA PRO A 185 2.55 10.66 19.36
C PRO A 185 2.51 9.26 18.73
N VAL A 186 3.18 9.10 17.57
CA VAL A 186 3.47 7.78 16.98
C VAL A 186 4.31 6.99 17.97
N ARG A 187 4.06 5.68 18.06
CA ARG A 187 4.73 4.78 19.00
C ARG A 187 5.44 3.67 18.24
N LEU A 188 6.41 3.03 18.87
CA LEU A 188 6.91 1.73 18.40
C LEU A 188 6.22 0.65 19.25
N GLY A 189 5.71 -0.37 18.57
CA GLY A 189 5.13 -1.54 19.21
C GLY A 189 6.08 -2.73 19.09
N PRO A 190 6.02 -3.70 20.03
CA PRO A 190 6.75 -4.96 19.88
C PRO A 190 6.32 -5.67 18.59
N GLN A 191 7.25 -6.42 17.98
CA GLN A 191 6.96 -7.22 16.78
C GLN A 191 5.92 -8.32 17.04
N THR A 192 5.78 -8.76 18.29
CA THR A 192 4.89 -9.87 18.66
C THR A 192 3.43 -9.44 18.48
N PHE A 193 2.84 -9.85 17.35
CA PHE A 193 1.40 -9.77 17.11
C PHE A 193 0.69 -10.84 17.94
N ASN A 194 0.70 -10.69 19.26
CA ASN A 194 0.19 -11.72 20.17
C ASN A 194 -1.33 -11.92 20.13
N THR A 195 -2.05 -11.17 19.31
CA THR A 195 -3.43 -11.51 18.97
C THR A 195 -3.69 -11.06 17.55
N VAL A 196 -4.04 -12.02 16.68
CA VAL A 196 -4.82 -11.73 15.49
C VAL A 196 -6.06 -11.03 16.02
N SER A 197 -6.09 -9.71 15.91
CA SER A 197 -7.33 -9.00 16.14
C SER A 197 -8.34 -9.60 15.20
N SER A 198 -9.51 -9.99 15.72
CA SER A 198 -10.63 -10.42 14.91
C SER A 198 -11.15 -9.33 13.97
N ASN A 199 -10.61 -8.11 14.07
CA ASN A 199 -11.02 -6.97 13.28
C ASN A 199 -9.85 -6.54 12.38
N HIS A 200 -10.00 -6.81 11.08
CA HIS A 200 -9.04 -6.50 10.02
C HIS A 200 -8.51 -5.05 10.10
N TYR A 201 -9.39 -4.09 10.45
CA TYR A 201 -9.07 -2.67 10.57
C TYR A 201 -8.14 -2.32 11.74
N GLN A 202 -8.04 -3.16 12.79
CA GLN A 202 -7.16 -2.88 13.93
C GLN A 202 -5.68 -2.97 13.59
N THR A 203 -5.33 -3.64 12.48
CA THR A 203 -3.94 -3.75 12.01
C THR A 203 -3.49 -2.51 11.24
N TRP A 204 -4.42 -1.71 10.69
CA TRP A 204 -4.12 -0.56 9.83
C TRP A 204 -3.27 0.51 10.50
N GLY A 205 -3.29 0.60 11.84
CA GLY A 205 -2.43 1.51 12.59
C GLY A 205 -0.93 1.22 12.43
N THR A 206 -0.56 0.01 12.03
CA THR A 206 0.85 -0.41 11.81
C THR A 206 1.25 -0.46 10.34
N GLN A 207 0.35 -0.08 9.44
CA GLN A 207 0.55 -0.14 8.00
C GLN A 207 0.80 1.25 7.44
N TRP A 208 1.86 1.37 6.64
CA TRP A 208 2.34 2.63 6.10
C TRP A 208 2.56 2.51 4.60
N ALA A 209 2.08 3.49 3.85
CA ALA A 209 2.40 3.64 2.43
C ALA A 209 3.57 4.60 2.27
N ILE A 210 4.46 4.29 1.33
CA ILE A 210 5.53 5.17 0.87
C ILE A 210 5.09 5.71 -0.49
N ILE A 211 4.88 7.01 -0.56
CA ILE A 211 4.31 7.71 -1.72
C ILE A 211 5.32 8.78 -2.13
N GLN A 212 5.55 9.00 -3.41
CA GLN A 212 6.44 10.06 -3.86
C GLN A 212 5.85 11.43 -3.47
N GLY A 213 6.67 12.26 -2.84
CA GLY A 213 6.29 13.61 -2.47
C GLY A 213 5.98 14.44 -3.71
N HIS A 214 4.91 15.22 -3.64
CA HIS A 214 4.59 16.19 -4.69
C HIS A 214 5.45 17.45 -4.54
N GLU A 215 5.74 18.10 -5.68
CA GLU A 215 6.44 19.39 -5.67
C GLU A 215 5.53 20.47 -5.05
N TYR A 216 5.68 20.74 -3.76
CA TYR A 216 4.92 21.80 -3.08
C TYR A 216 5.47 23.21 -3.35
N SER A 217 6.72 23.33 -3.81
CA SER A 217 7.40 24.63 -3.92
C SER A 217 8.39 24.76 -5.10
N GLY A 218 8.32 23.87 -6.10
CA GLY A 218 9.15 23.95 -7.32
C GLY A 218 10.65 23.71 -7.13
N ASN A 219 11.09 23.33 -5.92
CA ASN A 219 12.51 23.07 -5.58
C ASN A 219 12.73 21.77 -4.80
N THR A 220 11.71 20.93 -4.64
CA THR A 220 11.88 19.63 -3.97
C THR A 220 12.61 18.68 -4.91
N SER A 221 13.58 17.93 -4.38
CA SER A 221 14.25 16.91 -5.17
C SER A 221 13.24 15.85 -5.63
N GLN A 222 13.45 15.29 -6.83
CA GLN A 222 12.59 14.24 -7.42
C GLN A 222 12.56 12.92 -6.61
N TRP A 223 13.26 12.86 -5.48
CA TRP A 223 13.45 11.66 -4.66
C TRP A 223 13.04 11.87 -3.21
N THR A 224 12.08 12.77 -2.98
CA THR A 224 11.40 12.91 -1.69
C THR A 224 10.13 12.07 -1.66
N PHE A 225 9.76 11.61 -0.46
CA PHE A 225 8.67 10.69 -0.22
C PHE A 225 7.87 11.10 1.00
N GLU A 226 6.58 10.87 0.94
CA GLU A 226 5.65 10.94 2.04
C GLU A 226 5.45 9.53 2.60
N ILE A 227 5.40 9.42 3.94
CA ILE A 227 5.10 8.15 4.62
C ILE A 227 3.75 8.31 5.31
N ARG A 228 2.72 7.61 4.82
CA ARG A 228 1.33 7.84 5.24
C ARG A 228 0.76 6.64 5.97
N ASN A 229 0.11 6.87 7.10
CA ASN A 229 -0.51 5.80 7.88
C ASN A 229 -1.87 5.40 7.29
N ARG A 230 -2.14 4.09 7.17
CA ARG A 230 -3.39 3.57 6.61
C ARG A 230 -4.62 3.91 7.45
N LEU A 231 -4.51 3.85 8.77
CA LEU A 231 -5.65 4.05 9.68
C LEU A 231 -6.11 5.52 9.70
N SER A 232 -5.19 6.47 9.90
CA SER A 232 -5.53 7.89 10.05
C SER A 232 -5.46 8.67 8.75
N GLY A 233 -4.76 8.16 7.74
CA GLY A 233 -4.35 8.94 6.57
C GLY A 233 -3.37 10.06 6.90
N GLY A 234 -2.82 10.11 8.12
CA GLY A 234 -1.87 11.13 8.53
C GLY A 234 -0.44 10.81 8.07
N TYR A 235 0.33 11.87 7.84
CA TYR A 235 1.71 11.77 7.35
C TYR A 235 2.70 11.72 8.51
N LEU A 236 3.62 10.76 8.47
CA LEU A 236 4.77 10.72 9.36
C LEU A 236 5.58 12.00 9.18
N ARG A 237 5.85 12.70 10.27
CA ARG A 237 6.68 13.91 10.25
C ARG A 237 7.51 14.04 11.51
N CYS A 238 8.60 14.77 11.34
CA CYS A 238 9.43 15.20 12.45
C CYS A 238 8.82 16.45 13.12
N VAL A 239 8.66 16.44 14.44
CA VAL A 239 8.16 17.59 15.19
C VAL A 239 9.32 18.53 15.50
N HIS A 240 9.44 19.60 14.73
CA HIS A 240 10.38 20.67 15.03
C HIS A 240 9.71 21.65 16.00
N GLU A 241 10.02 21.56 17.30
CA GLU A 241 9.70 22.68 18.17
C GLU A 241 10.64 23.84 17.86
N PRO A 242 10.11 25.01 17.47
CA PRO A 242 10.93 26.20 17.39
C PRO A 242 11.32 26.57 18.82
N SER A 243 12.63 26.63 19.11
CA SER A 243 13.25 27.48 20.16
C SER A 243 13.75 26.91 21.51
N GLN A 244 13.85 25.61 21.77
CA GLN A 244 14.63 25.17 22.96
C GLN A 244 15.92 24.43 22.58
N GLN A 245 17.06 25.03 22.97
CA GLN A 245 18.40 24.44 22.92
C GLN A 245 18.43 23.21 23.82
N LEU A 246 18.10 22.08 23.24
CA LEU A 246 17.95 20.81 23.91
C LEU A 246 19.09 19.92 23.36
N GLY A 247 19.81 19.24 24.27
CA GLY A 247 21.11 18.59 24.01
C GLY A 247 21.12 17.53 22.90
N PRO A 248 22.25 16.87 22.62
CA PRO A 248 22.43 15.99 21.44
C PRO A 248 21.48 14.77 21.36
N PHE A 249 20.75 14.48 22.44
CA PHE A 249 19.74 13.41 22.54
C PHE A 249 18.33 13.90 22.81
N ALA A 250 18.09 15.21 22.82
CA ALA A 250 16.73 15.71 22.88
C ALA A 250 16.08 15.57 21.49
N GLY A 251 15.71 14.33 21.21
CA GLY A 251 15.10 13.92 19.95
C GLY A 251 13.86 14.74 19.71
N LYS A 252 13.78 15.30 18.51
CA LYS A 252 12.53 15.85 18.00
C LYS A 252 11.54 14.69 17.89
N GLY A 253 10.40 14.80 18.58
CA GLY A 253 9.38 13.75 18.55
C GLY A 253 8.86 13.49 17.14
N VAL A 254 8.28 12.33 16.91
CA VAL A 254 7.69 11.95 15.60
C VAL A 254 6.18 11.82 15.76
N ASN A 255 5.41 12.40 14.83
CA ASN A 255 3.95 12.28 14.85
C ASN A 255 3.37 11.96 13.45
N ALA A 256 2.07 11.64 13.39
CA ALA A 256 1.37 11.25 12.16
C ALA A 256 -0.09 11.72 12.11
N TRP A 257 -0.37 12.95 12.59
CA TRP A 257 -1.75 13.46 12.67
C TRP A 257 -2.16 14.34 11.49
N GLN A 258 -1.22 15.13 10.95
CA GLN A 258 -1.57 16.14 9.96
C GLN A 258 -1.89 15.47 8.63
N THR A 259 -3.04 15.76 8.04
CA THR A 259 -3.54 15.21 6.77
C THR A 259 -3.34 16.16 5.57
N THR A 260 -2.98 17.42 5.81
CA THR A 260 -2.68 18.38 4.73
C THR A 260 -1.21 18.31 4.38
N PRO A 261 -0.81 17.94 3.15
CA PRO A 261 0.59 17.83 2.78
C PRO A 261 1.38 19.15 2.91
N ASP A 262 2.64 19.05 3.30
CA ASP A 262 3.61 20.15 3.39
C ASP A 262 5.05 19.60 3.37
N CYS A 263 6.02 20.50 3.23
CA CYS A 263 7.44 20.13 3.15
C CYS A 263 8.00 19.46 4.41
N SER A 264 7.36 19.60 5.58
CA SER A 264 7.83 18.99 6.84
C SER A 264 7.55 17.48 6.94
N LYS A 265 6.89 16.92 5.93
CA LYS A 265 6.52 15.50 5.83
C LYS A 265 7.32 14.73 4.79
N LEU A 266 8.25 15.42 4.14
CA LEU A 266 9.08 14.84 3.10
C LEU A 266 10.25 14.12 3.74
N TRP A 267 10.45 12.89 3.30
CA TRP A 267 11.55 12.03 3.69
C TRP A 267 12.36 11.63 2.46
N THR A 268 13.66 11.46 2.62
CA THR A 268 14.51 10.78 1.64
C THR A 268 14.94 9.44 2.20
N PHE A 269 15.29 8.51 1.31
CA PHE A 269 15.73 7.17 1.69
C PHE A 269 17.15 6.94 1.24
N ASP A 270 17.99 6.55 2.19
CA ASP A 270 19.37 6.14 1.95
C ASP A 270 19.57 4.68 2.35
N LEU A 271 20.55 4.01 1.74
CA LEU A 271 21.01 2.70 2.22
C LEU A 271 22.23 2.86 3.14
N ASP A 272 22.21 2.15 4.25
CA ASP A 272 23.41 1.98 5.08
C ASP A 272 24.38 0.95 4.46
N GLY A 273 25.57 0.80 5.05
CA GLY A 273 26.58 -0.14 4.57
C GLY A 273 26.16 -1.62 4.62
N ARG A 274 25.01 -1.93 5.23
CA ARG A 274 24.41 -3.27 5.32
C ARG A 274 23.15 -3.40 4.44
N LYS A 275 22.92 -2.45 3.52
CA LYS A 275 21.74 -2.38 2.64
C LYS A 275 20.43 -2.32 3.44
N LYS A 276 20.44 -1.67 4.60
CA LYS A 276 19.22 -1.33 5.35
C LYS A 276 18.83 0.12 5.10
N TRP A 277 17.55 0.42 5.22
CA TRP A 277 17.03 1.74 4.94
C TRP A 277 17.30 2.70 6.08
N LYS A 278 17.77 3.89 5.71
CA LYS A 278 17.78 5.09 6.53
C LYS A 278 16.67 6.00 6.02
N ILE A 279 15.86 6.50 6.94
CA ILE A 279 14.75 7.39 6.62
C ILE A 279 15.15 8.77 7.13
N VAL A 280 15.39 9.70 6.21
CA VAL A 280 16.01 11.01 6.47
C VAL A 280 14.95 12.08 6.29
N ASP A 281 14.71 12.89 7.32
CA ASP A 281 13.81 14.03 7.27
C ASP A 281 14.39 15.09 6.31
N GLU A 282 13.67 15.47 5.26
CA GLU A 282 14.20 16.37 4.22
C GLU A 282 14.47 17.77 4.77
N ALA A 283 13.62 18.25 5.69
CA ALA A 283 13.73 19.60 6.24
C ALA A 283 14.97 19.80 7.12
N THR A 284 15.36 18.78 7.89
CA THR A 284 16.47 18.89 8.87
C THR A 284 17.66 18.01 8.59
N GLY A 285 17.53 17.04 7.68
CA GLY A 285 18.52 15.98 7.46
C GLY A 285 18.67 15.02 8.64
N CYS A 286 17.80 15.09 9.65
CA CYS A 286 17.80 14.15 10.78
C CYS A 286 17.33 12.76 10.35
N LEU A 287 17.81 11.72 11.02
CA LEU A 287 17.39 10.34 10.80
C LEU A 287 16.23 9.98 11.72
N LEU A 288 15.23 9.27 11.19
CA LEU A 288 14.27 8.54 12.00
C LEU A 288 15.02 7.44 12.76
N ALA A 289 14.81 7.38 14.07
CA ALA A 289 15.45 6.45 14.97
C ALA A 289 14.47 5.94 16.03
N GLU A 290 14.80 4.80 16.61
CA GLU A 290 14.23 4.38 17.89
C GLU A 290 15.12 4.89 19.03
N ASP A 291 14.54 5.56 20.01
CA ASP A 291 15.23 5.88 21.25
C ASP A 291 15.42 4.59 22.07
N PRO A 292 16.66 4.16 22.33
CA PRO A 292 16.94 2.91 23.05
C PRO A 292 16.50 2.91 24.51
N GLN A 293 16.28 4.09 25.12
CA GLN A 293 15.84 4.19 26.51
C GLN A 293 14.32 4.09 26.63
N THR A 294 13.61 4.78 25.73
CA THR A 294 12.15 4.92 25.81
C THR A 294 11.40 3.99 24.86
N GLY A 295 12.08 3.43 23.85
CA GLY A 295 11.47 2.67 22.77
C GLY A 295 10.52 3.54 21.92
N THR A 296 10.73 4.86 21.88
CA THR A 296 9.88 5.79 21.11
C THR A 296 10.54 6.20 19.79
N PRO A 297 9.77 6.52 18.74
CA PRO A 297 10.33 7.04 17.50
C PRO A 297 10.73 8.50 17.67
N VAL A 298 11.96 8.83 17.28
CA VAL A 298 12.56 10.16 17.38
C VAL A 298 13.29 10.52 16.08
N CYS A 299 13.50 11.81 15.84
CA CYS A 299 14.48 12.26 14.85
C CYS A 299 15.77 12.70 15.56
N CYS A 300 16.92 12.23 15.09
CA CYS A 300 18.21 12.58 15.67
C CYS A 300 19.29 12.82 14.60
N SER A 301 20.44 13.33 15.02
CA SER A 301 21.56 13.67 14.13
C SER A 301 22.07 12.46 13.33
N LYS A 302 22.69 12.74 12.18
CA LYS A 302 23.32 11.72 11.34
C LYS A 302 24.45 11.02 12.11
N GLY A 303 24.47 9.69 12.06
CA GLY A 303 25.53 8.87 12.64
C GLY A 303 25.25 7.38 12.40
N PRO A 304 26.28 6.52 12.32
CA PRO A 304 26.09 5.09 12.20
C PRO A 304 25.57 4.54 13.52
N ASP A 305 24.30 4.16 13.55
CA ASP A 305 23.72 3.48 14.69
C ASP A 305 22.63 2.52 14.22
N ARG A 306 22.63 1.31 14.75
CA ARG A 306 21.68 0.25 14.40
C ARG A 306 20.23 0.64 14.69
N TRP A 307 20.01 1.55 15.65
CA TRP A 307 18.69 2.09 15.99
C TRP A 307 18.11 3.03 14.93
N LYS A 308 18.91 3.40 13.92
CA LYS A 308 18.54 4.28 12.78
C LYS A 308 18.36 3.51 11.47
N SER A 309 18.44 2.19 11.52
CA SER A 309 18.30 1.30 10.37
C SER A 309 16.94 0.60 10.39
N TRP A 310 16.27 0.62 9.25
CA TRP A 310 14.89 0.14 9.09
C TRP A 310 14.78 -0.89 7.96
N CYS A 311 13.76 -1.74 8.06
CA CYS A 311 13.29 -2.63 7.02
C CYS A 311 11.84 -2.29 6.68
N PHE A 312 11.49 -2.37 5.40
CA PHE A 312 10.11 -2.37 4.95
C PHE A 312 9.67 -3.82 4.76
N VAL A 313 8.66 -4.25 5.51
CA VAL A 313 8.11 -5.60 5.45
C VAL A 313 6.73 -5.51 4.80
N PRO A 314 6.48 -6.16 3.65
CA PRO A 314 5.16 -6.20 3.04
C PRO A 314 4.12 -6.76 4.04
N VAL A 315 2.94 -6.15 4.09
CA VAL A 315 1.89 -6.55 5.05
C VAL A 315 1.57 -8.05 4.94
N ALA A 316 1.53 -8.61 3.74
CA ALA A 316 1.15 -10.01 3.57
C ALA A 316 2.22 -11.04 3.92
N ASP A 317 3.50 -10.67 4.03
CA ASP A 317 4.52 -11.61 4.51
C ASP A 317 4.32 -11.90 5.99
N LEU A 318 3.95 -10.87 6.75
CA LEU A 318 3.75 -10.98 8.18
C LEU A 318 2.51 -11.82 8.52
N ASP A 319 1.43 -11.67 7.75
CA ASP A 319 0.23 -12.49 7.92
C ASP A 319 0.50 -13.98 7.66
N ALA A 320 1.44 -14.30 6.77
CA ALA A 320 1.86 -15.67 6.50
C ALA A 320 2.68 -16.26 7.66
N GLU A 321 3.63 -15.50 8.22
CA GLU A 321 4.43 -15.92 9.38
C GLU A 321 3.53 -16.25 10.59
N VAL A 322 2.56 -15.37 10.90
CA VAL A 322 1.61 -15.58 12.02
C VAL A 322 0.75 -16.84 11.83
N LYS A 323 0.33 -17.14 10.59
CA LYS A 323 -0.41 -18.38 10.30
C LYS A 323 0.46 -19.63 10.49
N GLN A 324 1.74 -19.57 10.11
CA GLN A 324 2.65 -20.70 10.25
C GLN A 324 2.96 -21.01 11.73
N GLU A 325 3.15 -19.99 12.58
CA GLU A 325 3.35 -20.18 14.03
C GLU A 325 2.16 -20.88 14.69
N LYS A 326 0.92 -20.53 14.30
CA LYS A 326 -0.29 -21.20 14.82
C LYS A 326 -0.36 -22.68 14.47
N ASN A 327 0.04 -23.04 13.26
CA ASN A 327 0.02 -24.45 12.81
C ASN A 327 1.10 -25.29 13.50
N ASN A 328 2.16 -24.66 14.00
CA ASN A 328 3.26 -25.31 14.69
C ASN A 328 3.12 -25.29 16.23
N ALA A 329 2.19 -24.50 16.78
CA ALA A 329 1.92 -24.52 18.20
C ALA A 329 1.39 -25.92 18.58
N PRO A 330 2.00 -26.60 19.58
CA PRO A 330 1.53 -27.92 20.00
C PRO A 330 0.05 -27.80 20.41
N PRO A 331 -0.79 -28.80 20.09
CA PRO A 331 -2.18 -28.78 20.49
C PRO A 331 -2.21 -28.58 22.01
N ASN A 332 -2.86 -27.50 22.46
CA ASN A 332 -3.12 -27.28 23.87
C ASN A 332 -3.94 -28.48 24.35
N TYR A 333 -3.26 -29.43 25.00
CA TYR A 333 -3.91 -30.45 25.79
C TYR A 333 -4.59 -29.70 26.94
N MET A 334 -5.87 -29.36 26.74
CA MET A 334 -6.71 -28.93 27.83
C MET A 334 -6.78 -30.08 28.82
N ALA A 335 -6.14 -29.89 29.97
CA ALA A 335 -6.29 -30.72 31.16
C ALA A 335 -7.56 -30.32 31.92
#